data_AF-A0A0K0GF03-F1
#
_entry.id   AF-A0A0K0GF03-F1
#
_cell.length_a   1.000
_cell.length_b   1.000
_cell.length_c   1.000
_cell.angle_alpha   90.00
_cell.angle_beta   90.00
_cell.angle_gamma   90.00
#
_symmetry.space_group_name_H-M   'P 1'
#
loop_
_entity.id
_entity.type
_entity.pdbx_description
1 polymer ?
#
loop_
_entity_poly.entity_id
_entity_poly.type
_entity_poly.pdbx_seq_one_letter_code
_entity_poly.pdbx_strand_id
1 'polypeptide(L)' 'MWVITVYEQNDIHMFEFNNQEEANEAFKNMKGCKYLSEVIYYNDFDSEQIEEAYLHAIVS' A
#
# COMPACT_ATOMS: atom_id res chain seq x y z
N MET A 1 5.74 1.89 0.31
CA MET A 1 5.38 2.12 1.75
C MET A 1 4.21 1.23 2.11
N TRP A 2 4.06 0.81 3.36
CA TRP A 2 2.94 -0.04 3.79
C TRP A 2 2.08 0.67 4.83
N VAL A 3 0.76 0.58 4.69
CA VAL A 3 -0.19 1.24 5.59
C VAL A 3 -1.18 0.22 6.15
N ILE A 4 -1.38 0.23 7.46
CA ILE A 4 -2.49 -0.46 8.10
C ILE A 4 -3.55 0.57 8.47
N THR A 5 -4.75 0.38 7.94
CA THR A 5 -5.93 1.18 8.30
C THR A 5 -6.81 0.36 9.23
N VAL A 6 -7.12 0.89 10.41
CA VAL A 6 -7.99 0.26 11.42
C VAL A 6 -9.23 1.12 11.62
N TYR A 7 -10.41 0.50 11.48
CA TYR A 7 -11.70 1.09 11.79
C TYR A 7 -12.15 0.61 13.17
N GLU A 8 -12.29 1.55 14.09
CA GLU A 8 -12.73 1.27 15.47
C GLU A 8 -13.58 2.43 16.00
N GLN A 9 -14.72 2.14 16.63
CA GLN A 9 -15.54 3.13 17.35
C GLN A 9 -15.91 4.38 16.51
N ASN A 10 -16.20 4.20 15.21
CA ASN A 10 -16.45 5.27 14.24
C ASN A 10 -15.25 6.20 13.97
N ASP A 11 -14.04 5.77 14.31
CA ASP A 11 -12.79 6.45 14.00
C ASP A 11 -11.94 5.60 13.03
N ILE A 12 -10.99 6.27 12.37
CA ILE A 12 -10.04 5.68 11.43
C ILE A 12 -8.63 5.98 11.92
N HIS A 13 -7.86 4.92 12.18
CA HIS A 13 -6.45 5.01 12.52
C HIS A 13 -5.60 4.45 11.39
N MET A 14 -4.53 5.16 11.04
CA MET A 14 -3.58 4.74 10.00
C MET A 14 -2.18 4.63 10.59
N PHE A 15 -1.51 3.53 10.31
CA PHE A 15 -0.15 3.24 10.75
C PHE A 15 0.74 2.97 9.54
N GLU A 16 1.85 3.70 9.45
CA GLU A 16 2.78 3.63 8.31
C GLU A 16 4.01 2.80 8.65
N PHE A 17 4.49 2.03 7.67
CA PHE A 17 5.63 1.13 7.79
C PHE A 17 6.51 1.23 6.53
N ASN A 18 7.81 1.06 6.72
CA ASN A 18 8.79 1.17 5.63
C ASN A 18 8.78 -0.06 4.72
N ASN A 19 8.56 -1.26 5.29
CA ASN A 19 8.60 -2.51 4.55
C ASN A 19 7.41 -3.44 4.89
N GLN A 20 7.23 -4.44 4.04
CA GLN A 20 6.11 -5.39 4.13
C GLN A 20 6.19 -6.28 5.37
N GLU A 21 7.39 -6.63 5.82
CA GLU A 21 7.62 -7.54 6.94
C GLU A 21 7.13 -6.91 8.25
N GLU A 22 7.61 -5.70 8.57
CA GLU A 22 7.19 -4.91 9.73
C GLU A 22 5.67 -4.72 9.77
N ALA A 23 5.08 -4.36 8.62
CA ALA A 23 3.63 -4.17 8.52
C ALA A 23 2.86 -5.47 8.79
N ASN A 24 3.33 -6.61 8.27
CA ASN A 24 2.67 -7.89 8.50
C ASN A 24 2.76 -8.35 9.96
N GLU A 25 3.91 -8.14 10.61
CA GLU A 25 4.07 -8.45 12.03
C GLU A 25 3.13 -7.60 12.90
N ALA A 26 3.04 -6.30 12.63
CA ALA A 26 2.12 -5.40 13.32
C ALA A 26 0.65 -5.80 13.05
N PHE A 27 0.31 -6.09 11.79
CA PHE A 27 -1.03 -6.47 11.38
C PHE A 27 -1.54 -7.70 12.12
N LYS A 28 -0.73 -8.75 12.30
CA LYS A 28 -1.12 -9.97 13.03
C LYS A 28 -1.52 -9.68 14.48
N ASN A 29 -0.89 -8.70 15.12
CA ASN A 29 -1.08 -8.40 16.54
C ASN A 29 -2.21 -7.39 16.82
N MET A 30 -2.66 -6.64 15.81
CA MET A 30 -3.76 -5.67 15.95
C MET A 30 -5.13 -6.36 16.08
N LYS A 31 -6.11 -5.68 16.68
CA LYS A 31 -7.51 -6.14 16.75
C LYS A 31 -8.43 -5.17 16.00
N GLY A 32 -9.69 -5.53 15.82
CA GLY A 32 -10.68 -4.71 15.11
C GLY A 32 -10.75 -4.97 13.61
N CYS A 33 -11.54 -4.14 12.91
CA CYS A 33 -11.67 -4.20 11.46
C CYS A 33 -10.46 -3.47 10.84
N LYS A 34 -9.61 -4.20 10.12
CA LYS A 34 -8.32 -3.67 9.66
C LYS A 34 -7.99 -4.15 8.26
N TYR A 35 -7.30 -3.28 7.52
CA TYR A 35 -6.84 -3.53 6.15
C TYR A 35 -5.37 -3.18 6.05
N LEU A 36 -4.59 -4.07 5.41
CA LEU A 36 -3.22 -3.79 5.02
C LEU A 36 -3.20 -3.39 3.56
N SER A 37 -2.52 -2.30 3.23
CA SER A 37 -2.40 -1.79 1.87
C SER A 37 -0.97 -1.38 1.58
N GLU A 38 -0.56 -1.61 0.34
CA GLU A 38 0.70 -1.11 -0.18
C GLU A 38 0.46 0.23 -0.87
N VAL A 39 1.27 1.22 -0.51
CA VAL A 39 1.32 2.52 -1.17
C VAL A 39 2.48 2.50 -2.13
N ILE A 40 2.13 2.60 -3.41
CA ILE A 40 3.05 2.64 -4.54
C ILE A 40 3.12 4.08 -5.07
N TYR A 41 4.31 4.64 -5.12
CA TYR A 41 4.56 5.95 -5.73
C TYR A 41 4.89 5.83 -7.21
N TYR A 42 4.64 6.89 -7.97
CA TYR A 42 5.02 6.90 -9.39
C TYR A 42 6.54 6.68 -9.58
N ASN A 43 7.35 7.16 -8.63
CA ASN A 43 8.81 7.01 -8.64
C ASN A 43 9.30 5.63 -8.17
N ASP A 44 8.42 4.77 -7.65
CA ASP A 44 8.79 3.40 -7.31
C ASP A 44 9.00 2.55 -8.58
N PHE A 45 8.47 3.00 -9.72
CA PHE A 45 8.68 2.41 -11.02
C PHE A 45 9.76 3.14 -11.78
N ASP A 46 10.59 2.39 -12.49
CA ASP A 46 11.51 2.99 -13.45
C ASP A 46 10.71 3.65 -14.59
N SER A 47 11.21 4.80 -15.05
CA SER A 47 10.67 5.55 -16.17
C SER A 47 10.42 4.68 -17.41
N GLU A 48 11.28 3.70 -17.69
CA GLU A 48 11.13 2.76 -18.80
C GLU A 48 9.89 1.86 -18.64
N GLN A 49 9.60 1.39 -17.42
CA GLN A 49 8.42 0.55 -17.14
C GLN A 49 7.12 1.34 -17.27
N ILE A 50 7.17 2.64 -16.92
CA ILE A 50 6.04 3.55 -17.10
C ILE A 50 5.78 3.78 -18.59
N GLU A 51 6.81 4.08 -19.39
CA GLU A 51 6.68 4.25 -20.84
C GLU A 51 6.13 3.00 -21.54
N GLU A 52 6.60 1.81 -21.16
CA GLU A 52 6.12 0.54 -21.71
C GLU A 52 4.62 0.31 -21.40
N ALA A 53 4.19 0.58 -20.17
CA ALA A 53 2.78 0.49 -19.78
C ALA A 53 1.89 1.48 -20.54
N TYR A 54 2.35 2.72 -20.73
CA TYR A 54 1.63 3.74 -21.51
C TYR A 54 1.50 3.35 -22.98
N LEU A 55 2.59 2.87 -23.60
CA LEU A 55 2.56 2.41 -24.98
C LEU A 55 1.55 1.29 -25.13
N HIS A 56 1.59 0.26 -24.27
CA HIS A 56 0.64 -0.86 -24.31
C HIS A 56 -0.83 -0.45 -24.14
N ALA A 57 -1.13 0.55 -23.31
CA ALA A 57 -2.49 1.04 -23.10
C ALA A 57 -3.05 1.85 -24.29
N ILE A 58 -2.20 2.46 -25.11
CA ILE A 58 -2.62 3.24 -26.29
C ILE A 58 -2.88 2.32 -27.50
N VAL A 59 -2.24 1.14 -27.55
CA VAL A 59 -2.41 0.19 -28.68
C VAL A 59 -3.55 -0.82 -28.48
N SER A 60 -4.29 -0.77 -27.36
CA SER A 60 -5.44 -1.64 -27.06
C SER A 60 -6.78 -0.97 -27.32
#